data_AF-A0A7S0JML6-F1
#
_entry.id   AF-A0A7S0JML6-F1
#
_cell.length_a   1.000
_cell.length_b   1.000
_cell.length_c   1.000
_cell.angle_alpha   90.00
_cell.angle_beta   90.00
_cell.angle_gamma   90.00
#
_symmetry.space_group_name_H-M   'P 1'
#
loop_
_entity.id
_entity.type
_entity.pdbx_description
1 polymer ?
#
loop_
_entity_poly.entity_id
_entity_poly.type
_entity_poly.pdbx_seq_one_letter_code
_entity_poly.pdbx_strand_id
1 'polypeptide(L)'
;SAPDVRDAFSRMGMNDTETVALIGGGHAFGKVHGACPNPPCGSGMGNDTFTSGFEGTWTNTPTRWSNEYFKGLVECEWEKHLGPGGHYQWRIPAGAPAKCRQYEKTMRRPTDVALT
;
A
#
# COMPACT_ATOMS: atom_id res chain seq x y z
N SER A 1 1.25 13.42 -6.66
CA SER A 1 1.20 11.94 -6.66
C SER A 1 0.81 11.41 -8.03
N ALA A 2 -0.47 11.43 -8.45
CA ALA A 2 -0.87 10.90 -9.77
C ALA A 2 -0.14 11.55 -10.97
N PRO A 3 0.02 12.90 -11.04
CA PRO A 3 0.79 13.51 -12.13
C PRO A 3 2.25 13.07 -12.16
N ASP A 4 2.88 12.94 -10.98
CA ASP A 4 4.28 12.52 -10.86
C ASP A 4 4.47 11.06 -11.27
N VAL A 5 3.52 10.19 -10.91
CA VAL A 5 3.51 8.78 -11.34
C VAL A 5 3.37 8.71 -12.86
N ARG A 6 2.44 9.46 -13.46
CA ARG A 6 2.28 9.49 -14.92
C ARG A 6 3.52 10.01 -15.63
N ASP A 7 4.12 11.11 -15.18
CA ASP A 7 5.35 11.66 -15.78
C ASP A 7 6.51 10.66 -15.69
N ALA A 8 6.73 10.07 -14.51
CA ALA A 8 7.81 9.11 -14.31
C ALA A 8 7.65 7.86 -15.18
N PHE A 9 6.45 7.27 -15.21
CA PHE A 9 6.19 6.06 -16.01
C PHE A 9 6.18 6.35 -17.53
N SER A 10 5.70 7.52 -17.95
CA SER A 10 5.78 7.95 -19.35
C SER A 10 7.23 8.05 -19.83
N ARG A 11 8.13 8.60 -18.99
CA ARG A 11 9.58 8.62 -19.28
C ARG A 11 10.22 7.23 -19.34
N MET A 12 9.58 6.24 -18.72
CA MET A 12 9.99 4.83 -18.76
C MET A 12 9.30 4.04 -19.89
N GLY A 13 8.56 4.71 -20.78
CA GLY A 13 7.91 4.08 -21.92
C GLY A 13 6.63 3.31 -21.58
N MET A 14 6.04 3.56 -20.41
CA MET A 14 4.79 2.92 -19.98
C MET A 14 3.63 3.91 -20.12
N ASN A 15 2.52 3.45 -20.71
CA ASN A 15 1.27 4.19 -20.74
C ASN A 15 0.47 4.04 -19.43
N ASP A 16 -0.67 4.72 -19.32
CA ASP A 16 -1.53 4.69 -18.13
C ASP A 16 -2.02 3.27 -17.78
N THR A 17 -2.41 2.48 -18.78
CA THR A 17 -2.90 1.10 -18.56
C THR A 17 -1.78 0.20 -18.05
N GLU A 18 -0.59 0.28 -18.65
CA GLU A 18 0.58 -0.48 -18.22
C GLU A 18 1.03 -0.06 -16.82
N THR A 19 0.98 1.24 -16.51
CA THR A 19 1.30 1.79 -15.18
C THR A 19 0.39 1.22 -14.11
N VAL A 20 -0.93 1.25 -14.33
CA VAL A 20 -1.92 0.69 -13.39
C VAL A 20 -1.73 -0.81 -13.24
N ALA A 21 -1.49 -1.53 -14.34
CA ALA A 21 -1.25 -2.98 -14.32
C ALA A 21 0.02 -3.34 -13.55
N LEU A 22 1.12 -2.60 -13.73
CA LEU A 22 2.37 -2.82 -13.00
C LEU A 22 2.23 -2.53 -11.52
N ILE A 23 1.63 -1.40 -11.14
CA ILE A 23 1.48 -1.03 -9.72
C ILE A 23 0.54 -2.00 -9.02
N GLY A 24 -0.66 -2.22 -9.56
CA GLY A 24 -1.63 -3.12 -8.94
C GLY A 24 -1.21 -4.58 -8.98
N GLY A 25 -0.51 -5.01 -10.04
CA GLY A 25 0.06 -6.35 -10.14
C GLY A 25 1.20 -6.59 -9.15
N GLY A 26 2.12 -5.63 -9.02
CA GLY A 26 3.21 -5.71 -8.05
C GLY A 26 2.70 -5.70 -6.61
N HIS A 27 1.78 -4.79 -6.28
CA HIS A 27 1.19 -4.67 -4.95
C HIS A 27 0.12 -5.72 -4.65
N ALA A 28 -0.17 -6.67 -5.54
CA ALA A 28 -0.94 -7.85 -5.17
C ALA A 28 -0.16 -8.73 -4.16
N PHE A 29 1.17 -8.59 -4.12
CA PHE A 29 2.08 -9.42 -3.33
C PHE A 29 2.84 -8.63 -2.26
N GLY A 30 3.23 -9.35 -1.22
CA GLY A 30 4.18 -8.89 -0.21
C GLY A 30 3.65 -7.78 0.70
N LYS A 31 4.61 -6.99 1.21
CA LYS A 31 4.40 -5.89 2.15
C LYS A 31 5.52 -4.87 2.08
N VAL A 32 5.29 -3.70 2.65
CA VAL A 32 6.34 -2.71 2.99
C VAL A 32 6.79 -2.86 4.44
N HIS A 33 7.96 -2.30 4.76
CA HIS A 33 8.60 -2.41 6.08
C HIS A 33 8.98 -1.03 6.67
N GLY A 34 8.50 -0.79 7.88
CA GLY A 34 8.61 0.43 8.69
C GLY A 34 8.23 0.15 10.14
N ALA A 35 8.90 -0.82 10.77
CA ALA A 35 8.50 -1.37 12.08
C ALA A 35 8.54 -0.37 13.26
N CYS A 36 9.30 0.71 13.19
CA CYS A 36 9.46 1.68 14.27
C CYS A 36 9.80 3.08 13.74
N PRO A 37 9.59 4.16 14.53
CA PRO A 37 9.77 5.53 14.03
C PRO A 37 11.25 5.92 13.86
N ASN A 38 12.17 5.29 14.60
CA ASN A 38 13.60 5.57 14.55
C ASN A 38 14.38 4.26 14.35
N PRO A 39 14.86 3.95 13.13
CA PRO A 39 15.68 2.77 12.88
C PRO A 39 17.09 2.92 13.51
N PRO A 40 17.78 1.81 13.84
CA PRO A 40 17.37 0.43 13.65
C PRO A 40 16.32 -0.03 14.66
N CYS A 41 15.33 -0.80 14.20
CA CYS A 41 14.28 -1.34 15.04
C CYS A 41 14.73 -2.71 15.58
N GLY A 42 14.64 -2.95 16.89
CA GLY A 42 14.82 -4.28 17.51
C GLY A 42 15.99 -5.10 16.95
N SER A 43 15.70 -6.30 16.47
CA SER A 43 16.66 -7.22 15.83
C SER A 43 17.13 -6.79 14.43
N GLY A 44 16.50 -5.78 13.83
CA GLY A 44 16.78 -5.29 12.49
C GLY A 44 16.26 -6.17 11.35
N MET A 45 15.55 -7.25 11.65
CA MET A 45 15.06 -8.23 10.68
C MET A 45 13.72 -8.83 11.08
N GLY A 46 13.06 -9.53 10.15
CA GLY A 46 11.75 -10.12 10.38
C GLY A 46 10.72 -9.04 10.76
N ASN A 47 10.12 -9.19 11.93
CA ASN A 47 9.13 -8.23 12.46
C ASN A 47 9.73 -6.85 12.75
N ASP A 48 11.06 -6.76 12.94
CA ASP A 48 11.75 -5.49 13.22
C ASP A 48 12.39 -4.90 11.95
N THR A 49 12.01 -5.37 10.76
CA THR A 49 12.59 -4.86 9.50
C THR A 49 12.15 -3.42 9.26
N PHE A 50 13.10 -2.58 8.85
CA PHE A 50 12.84 -1.22 8.36
C PHE A 50 13.44 -1.07 6.95
N THR A 51 12.66 -0.59 5.99
CA THR A 51 13.15 -0.35 4.61
C THR A 51 12.65 0.98 4.07
N SER A 52 11.34 1.17 3.98
CA SER A 52 10.72 2.37 3.40
C SER A 52 10.09 3.28 4.45
N GLY A 53 9.89 2.78 5.67
CA GLY A 53 9.16 3.48 6.74
C GLY A 53 7.63 3.39 6.62
N PHE A 54 7.09 2.89 5.51
CA PHE A 54 5.70 2.44 5.40
C PHE A 54 5.57 1.01 5.92
N GLU A 55 4.47 0.67 6.57
CA GLU A 55 4.27 -0.66 7.17
C GLU A 55 2.92 -1.28 6.81
N GLY A 56 2.92 -2.54 6.39
CA GLY A 56 1.71 -3.33 6.16
C GLY A 56 1.65 -3.97 4.77
N THR A 57 0.65 -4.84 4.59
CA THR A 57 0.37 -5.55 3.34
C THR A 57 -0.73 -4.83 2.54
N TRP A 58 -0.77 -5.05 1.23
CA TRP A 58 -1.86 -4.53 0.39
C TRP A 58 -3.06 -5.47 0.27
N THR A 59 -2.84 -6.77 0.45
CA THR A 59 -3.84 -7.82 0.33
C THR A 59 -3.86 -8.70 1.59
N ASN A 60 -4.92 -9.47 1.78
CA ASN A 60 -4.98 -10.45 2.87
C ASN A 60 -4.21 -11.73 2.54
N THR A 61 -3.87 -11.91 1.27
CA THR A 61 -3.17 -13.08 0.74
C THR A 61 -1.86 -12.67 0.07
N PRO A 62 -0.90 -12.07 0.80
CA PRO A 62 0.28 -11.42 0.21
C PRO A 62 1.23 -12.39 -0.52
N THR A 63 1.05 -13.69 -0.39
CA THR A 63 1.84 -14.73 -1.07
C THR A 63 1.09 -15.43 -2.20
N ARG A 64 -0.12 -14.96 -2.54
CA ARG A 64 -0.96 -15.54 -3.59
C ARG A 64 -1.56 -14.44 -4.47
N TRP A 65 -1.54 -14.66 -5.77
CA TRP A 65 -2.20 -13.76 -6.71
C TRP A 65 -3.70 -13.64 -6.40
N SER A 66 -4.20 -12.40 -6.33
CA SER A 66 -5.61 -12.09 -6.16
C SER A 66 -5.93 -10.71 -6.75
N ASN A 67 -7.21 -10.41 -6.94
CA ASN A 67 -7.67 -9.08 -7.35
C ASN A 67 -8.05 -8.20 -6.13
N GLU A 68 -7.61 -8.56 -4.92
CA GLU A 68 -7.97 -7.84 -3.69
C GLU A 68 -7.41 -6.41 -3.65
N TYR A 69 -6.24 -6.18 -4.25
CA TYR A 69 -5.65 -4.85 -4.34
C TYR A 69 -6.66 -3.86 -4.92
N PHE A 70 -7.17 -4.15 -6.12
CA PHE A 70 -8.12 -3.30 -6.83
C PHE A 70 -9.48 -3.27 -6.15
N LYS A 71 -10.02 -4.42 -5.72
CA LYS A 71 -11.32 -4.47 -5.02
C LYS A 71 -11.33 -3.58 -3.77
N GLY A 72 -10.35 -3.73 -2.89
CA GLY A 72 -10.25 -2.90 -1.70
C GLY A 72 -9.99 -1.44 -2.03
N LEU A 73 -9.22 -1.16 -3.09
CA LEU A 73 -8.90 0.21 -3.50
C LEU A 73 -10.13 0.98 -4.01
N VAL A 74 -10.99 0.35 -4.82
CA VAL A 74 -12.15 1.02 -5.44
C VAL A 74 -13.45 0.90 -4.64
N GLU A 75 -13.61 -0.14 -3.81
CA GLU A 75 -14.87 -0.39 -3.10
C GLU A 75 -14.94 0.24 -1.70
N CYS A 76 -13.81 0.74 -1.18
CA CYS A 76 -13.65 1.19 0.19
C CYS A 76 -13.08 2.60 0.29
N GLU A 77 -13.55 3.32 1.31
CA GLU A 77 -12.97 4.59 1.71
C GLU A 77 -11.71 4.38 2.55
N TRP A 78 -10.78 5.32 2.44
CA TRP A 78 -9.47 5.23 3.08
C TRP A 78 -9.21 6.47 3.95
N GLU A 79 -8.74 6.23 5.17
CA GLU A 79 -8.38 7.27 6.13
C GLU A 79 -6.85 7.40 6.23
N LYS A 80 -6.35 8.64 6.14
CA LYS A 80 -4.93 8.95 6.36
C LYS A 80 -4.59 8.79 7.84
N HIS A 81 -3.50 8.07 8.13
CA HIS A 81 -2.95 7.92 9.47
C HIS A 81 -1.42 7.87 9.46
N LEU A 82 -0.81 8.09 10.61
CA LEU A 82 0.62 7.91 10.79
C LEU A 82 0.91 6.44 11.08
N GLY A 83 1.71 5.80 10.21
CA GLY A 83 2.18 4.43 10.42
C GLY A 83 3.29 4.35 11.47
N PRO A 84 3.64 3.13 11.93
CA PRO A 84 4.67 2.91 12.95
C PRO A 84 6.05 3.44 12.54
N GLY A 85 6.36 3.44 11.24
CA GLY A 85 7.62 3.96 10.70
C GLY A 85 7.66 5.48 10.52
N GLY A 86 6.67 6.22 11.02
CA GLY A 86 6.65 7.68 10.98
C GLY A 86 6.18 8.29 9.65
N HIS A 87 5.67 7.48 8.71
CA HIS A 87 5.13 7.96 7.43
C HIS A 87 3.61 7.95 7.40
N TYR A 88 3.04 8.96 6.72
CA TYR A 88 1.60 9.00 6.47
C TYR A 88 1.19 7.98 5.41
N GLN A 89 0.32 7.07 5.80
CA GLN A 89 -0.22 6.03 4.95
C GLN A 89 -1.74 5.91 5.18
N TRP A 90 -2.39 5.04 4.43
CA TRP A 90 -3.85 4.96 4.43
C TRP A 90 -4.31 3.62 5.00
N ARG A 91 -5.35 3.65 5.83
CA ARG A 91 -6.02 2.48 6.42
C ARG A 91 -7.52 2.52 6.15
N ILE A 92 -8.20 1.41 6.38
CA ILE A 92 -9.66 1.38 6.45
C ILE A 92 -10.11 2.15 7.72
N PRO A 93 -11.05 3.12 7.60
CA PRO A 93 -11.56 3.87 8.75
C PRO A 93 -12.26 2.97 9.77
N ALA A 94 -12.22 3.37 11.04
CA ALA A 94 -13.02 2.73 12.08
C ALA A 94 -14.52 2.84 11.74
N GLY A 95 -15.25 1.73 11.79
CA GLY A 95 -16.67 1.69 11.45
C GLY A 95 -16.99 1.52 9.96
N ALA A 96 -15.99 1.21 9.12
CA ALA A 96 -16.22 0.94 7.70
C ALA A 96 -17.31 -0.14 7.46
N PRO A 97 -18.00 -0.09 6.30
CA PRO A 97 -18.98 -1.09 5.91
C PRO A 97 -18.41 -2.51 5.99
N ALA A 98 -19.24 -3.51 6.28
CA ALA A 98 -18.80 -4.89 6.48
C ALA A 98 -17.94 -5.42 5.31
N LYS A 99 -18.28 -5.05 4.07
CA LYS A 99 -17.50 -5.40 2.87
C LYS A 99 -16.04 -4.89 2.89
N CYS A 100 -15.75 -3.83 3.63
CA CYS A 100 -14.43 -3.21 3.74
C CYS A 100 -13.66 -3.66 4.98
N ARG A 101 -14.33 -4.19 6.00
CA ARG A 101 -13.68 -4.71 7.21
C ARG A 101 -12.75 -5.87 6.91
N GLN A 102 -13.03 -6.65 5.86
CA GLN A 102 -12.10 -7.69 5.41
C GLN A 102 -10.71 -7.12 5.04
N TYR A 103 -10.60 -5.82 4.73
CA TYR A 103 -9.35 -5.15 4.36
C TYR A 103 -8.76 -4.34 5.53
N GLU A 104 -9.26 -4.47 6.75
CA GLU A 104 -8.84 -3.65 7.92
C GLU A 104 -7.34 -3.76 8.26
N LYS A 105 -6.73 -4.91 7.94
CA LYS A 105 -5.30 -5.17 8.17
C LYS A 105 -4.42 -4.76 6.99
N THR A 106 -5.03 -4.30 5.90
CA THR A 106 -4.31 -3.85 4.71
C THR A 106 -4.03 -2.36 4.77
N MET A 107 -3.06 -1.92 3.99
CA MET A 107 -2.64 -0.54 3.90
C MET A 107 -2.60 -0.08 2.44
N ARG A 108 -2.66 1.24 2.24
CA ARG A 108 -2.37 1.88 0.94
C ARG A 108 -1.34 2.99 1.11
N ARG A 109 -0.42 3.10 0.15
CA ARG A 109 0.50 4.23 0.05
C ARG A 109 -0.20 5.42 -0.62
N PRO A 110 0.31 6.65 -0.46
CA PRO A 110 -0.20 7.82 -1.18
C PRO A 110 -0.17 7.67 -2.71
N THR A 111 0.72 6.83 -3.26
CA THR A 111 0.76 6.50 -4.69
C THR A 111 -0.30 5.50 -5.09
N ASP A 112 -0.78 4.66 -4.16
CA ASP A 112 -1.80 3.64 -4.45
C ASP A 112 -3.19 4.28 -4.51
N VAL A 113 -3.51 5.16 -3.55
CA VAL A 113 -4.75 5.96 -3.53
C VAL A 113 -4.77 6.98 -4.68
N ALA A 114 -3.62 7.28 -5.30
CA ALA A 114 -3.57 8.14 -6.47
C ALA A 114 -4.04 7.45 -7.77
N LEU A 115 -4.32 6.14 -7.75
CA LEU A 115 -4.83 5.39 -8.90
C LEU A 115 -6.37 5.35 -8.98
N THR A 116 -7.07 5.85 -7.95
CA THR A 116 -8.52 6.06 -7.94
C THR A 116 -8.85 7.47 -8.39
#